data_AF-A0A8W8JAL3-F1
#
_entry.id   AF-A0A8W8JAL3-F1
#
_cell.length_a   1.000
_cell.length_b   1.000
_cell.length_c   1.000
_cell.angle_alpha   90.00
_cell.angle_beta   90.00
_cell.angle_gamma   90.00
#
_symmetry.space_group_name_H-M   'P 1'
#
loop_
_entity.id
_entity.type
_entity.pdbx_description
1 polymer ?
#
loop_
_entity_poly.entity_id
_entity_poly.type
_entity_poly.pdbx_seq_one_letter_code
_entity_poly.pdbx_strand_id
1 'polypeptide(L)'
;MSEKNDDEAGPSTSKSKFSRLQRLRDLELKMNEARKLNHQEVVEEDKRSKLPANFEQKRKRVEWEEEQDKKRKEAESAGEEFDRVKLLEVGADEAEKWERKKKKKNPDQGFSDYEAATFRQYQRLTKEMKPDMNNYKQQREKAGEEFYATRDTLGLNQWKDKPEYVDRMVDDLEK
;
A
#
# COMPACT_ATOMS: atom_id res chain seq x y z
N MET A 1 -41.51 35.97 -46.70
CA MET A 1 -41.61 36.48 -45.32
C MET A 1 -40.67 37.64 -45.20
N SER A 2 -41.25 38.83 -45.15
CA SER A 2 -40.58 40.11 -44.94
C SER A 2 -40.26 40.27 -43.46
N GLU A 3 -39.07 40.78 -43.15
CA GLU A 3 -38.79 41.79 -42.10
C GLU A 3 -37.27 41.98 -42.03
N LYS A 4 -36.75 42.89 -42.87
CA LYS A 4 -36.54 44.32 -42.61
C LYS A 4 -35.25 44.56 -41.82
N ASN A 5 -34.22 44.90 -42.60
CA ASN A 5 -33.08 45.68 -42.16
C ASN A 5 -33.54 47.10 -41.78
N ASP A 6 -32.71 47.68 -40.90
CA ASP A 6 -32.51 49.11 -40.62
C ASP A 6 -33.66 49.85 -39.92
N ASP A 7 -33.39 50.33 -38.70
CA ASP A 7 -33.42 51.77 -38.39
C ASP A 7 -33.01 52.03 -36.93
N GLU A 8 -31.73 52.39 -36.79
CA GLU A 8 -31.23 53.60 -36.11
C GLU A 8 -32.17 54.31 -35.11
N ALA A 9 -31.87 54.19 -33.82
CA ALA A 9 -32.12 55.25 -32.84
C ALA A 9 -30.91 55.34 -31.90
N GLY A 10 -29.97 56.21 -32.27
CA GLY A 10 -28.64 56.30 -31.69
C GLY A 10 -28.61 56.36 -30.16
N PRO A 11 -27.70 55.64 -29.49
CA PRO A 11 -27.51 55.88 -28.08
C PRO A 11 -26.87 57.26 -27.94
N SER A 12 -27.49 58.11 -27.12
CA SER A 12 -26.81 59.25 -26.50
C SER A 12 -25.37 58.83 -26.17
N THR A 13 -24.43 59.39 -26.93
CA THR A 13 -23.12 58.73 -27.11
C THR A 13 -22.36 58.65 -25.79
N SER A 14 -22.73 59.45 -24.78
CA SER A 14 -22.17 59.42 -23.43
C SER A 14 -22.65 58.24 -22.56
N LYS A 15 -23.95 57.86 -22.55
CA LYS A 15 -24.47 56.76 -21.72
C LYS A 15 -24.05 55.38 -22.22
N SER A 16 -23.97 55.20 -23.54
CA SER A 16 -23.46 53.96 -24.18
C SER A 16 -21.93 53.84 -24.09
N LYS A 17 -21.20 54.97 -24.15
CA LYS A 17 -19.76 54.96 -23.84
C LYS A 17 -19.52 54.64 -22.36
N PHE A 18 -20.30 55.19 -21.44
CA PHE A 18 -20.17 54.91 -20.01
C PHE A 18 -20.45 53.44 -19.66
N SER A 19 -21.53 52.85 -20.18
CA SER A 19 -21.82 51.42 -19.97
C SER A 19 -20.78 50.50 -20.62
N ARG A 20 -20.24 50.88 -21.79
CA ARG A 20 -19.13 50.17 -22.44
C ARG A 20 -17.83 50.27 -21.63
N LEU A 21 -17.54 51.43 -21.02
CA LEU A 21 -16.40 51.63 -20.13
C LEU A 21 -16.54 50.85 -18.82
N GLN A 22 -17.75 50.77 -18.25
CA GLN A 22 -18.02 49.96 -17.06
C GLN A 22 -17.83 48.46 -17.36
N ARG A 23 -18.38 47.99 -18.49
CA ARG A 23 -18.15 46.60 -18.96
C ARG A 23 -16.67 46.31 -19.22
N LEU A 24 -15.91 47.28 -19.74
CA LEU A 24 -14.47 47.14 -19.92
C LEU A 24 -13.75 46.99 -18.58
N ARG A 25 -14.08 47.83 -17.57
CA ARG A 25 -13.52 47.68 -16.22
C ARG A 25 -13.86 46.34 -15.59
N ASP A 26 -15.10 45.87 -15.74
CA ASP A 26 -15.51 44.56 -15.22
C ASP A 26 -14.73 43.41 -15.89
N LEU A 27 -14.44 43.55 -17.19
CA LEU A 27 -13.59 42.59 -17.92
C LEU A 27 -12.14 42.66 -17.49
N GLU A 28 -11.60 43.86 -17.25
CA GLU A 28 -10.24 44.06 -16.72
C GLU A 28 -10.10 43.46 -15.32
N LEU A 29 -11.09 43.66 -14.46
CA LEU A 29 -11.14 43.06 -13.12
C LEU A 29 -11.17 41.53 -13.23
N LYS A 30 -12.05 40.96 -14.05
CA LYS A 30 -12.12 39.51 -14.28
C LYS A 30 -10.84 38.95 -14.88
N MET A 31 -10.18 39.68 -15.79
CA MET A 31 -8.87 39.29 -16.32
C MET A 31 -7.79 39.31 -15.23
N ASN A 32 -7.79 40.31 -14.37
CA ASN A 32 -6.84 40.41 -13.26
C ASN A 32 -7.08 39.32 -12.21
N GLU A 33 -8.33 39.03 -11.89
CA GLU A 33 -8.73 37.91 -11.04
C GLU A 33 -8.30 36.58 -11.64
N ALA A 34 -8.61 36.33 -12.92
CA ALA A 34 -8.19 35.11 -13.61
C ALA A 34 -6.67 34.96 -13.64
N ARG A 35 -5.92 36.03 -13.93
CA ARG A 35 -4.45 36.02 -13.90
C ARG A 35 -3.92 35.68 -12.50
N LYS A 36 -4.54 36.23 -11.46
CA LYS A 36 -4.16 35.97 -10.06
C LYS A 36 -4.45 34.53 -9.65
N LEU A 37 -5.64 34.00 -9.99
CA LEU A 37 -6.02 32.62 -9.71
C LEU A 37 -5.12 31.64 -10.45
N ASN A 38 -4.90 31.85 -11.76
CA ASN A 38 -4.00 31.01 -12.55
C ASN A 38 -2.57 31.02 -11.98
N HIS A 39 -2.09 32.19 -11.55
CA HIS A 39 -0.77 32.27 -10.91
C HIS A 39 -0.72 31.51 -9.58
N GLN A 40 -1.77 31.61 -8.76
CA GLN A 40 -1.87 30.85 -7.51
C GLN A 40 -1.87 29.34 -7.77
N GLU A 41 -2.66 28.86 -8.73
CA GLU A 41 -2.72 27.45 -9.10
C GLU A 41 -1.38 26.92 -9.60
N VAL A 42 -0.70 27.66 -10.49
CA VAL A 42 0.66 27.29 -10.97
C VAL A 42 1.66 27.22 -9.82
N VAL A 43 1.59 28.15 -8.88
CA VAL A 43 2.46 28.15 -7.68
C VAL A 43 2.13 26.98 -6.75
N GLU A 44 0.86 26.61 -6.61
CA GLU A 44 0.44 25.46 -5.80
C GLU A 44 0.84 24.12 -6.44
N GLU A 45 0.73 24.01 -7.76
CA GLU A 45 1.22 22.86 -8.51
C GLU A 45 2.74 22.71 -8.40
N ASP A 46 3.48 23.81 -8.55
CA ASP A 46 4.94 23.84 -8.36
C ASP A 46 5.35 23.50 -6.92
N LYS A 47 4.59 23.95 -5.92
CA LYS A 47 4.77 23.49 -4.53
C LYS A 47 4.54 22.00 -4.42
N ARG A 48 3.45 21.47 -4.99
CA ARG A 48 3.10 20.04 -4.91
C ARG A 48 4.14 19.16 -5.61
N SER A 49 4.67 19.59 -6.75
CA SER A 49 5.72 18.86 -7.47
C SER A 49 7.08 18.89 -6.74
N LYS A 50 7.37 19.98 -6.01
CA LYS A 50 8.56 20.10 -5.16
C LYS A 50 8.44 19.39 -3.81
N LEU A 51 7.24 18.97 -3.40
CA LEU A 51 7.08 18.21 -2.17
C LEU A 51 7.76 16.84 -2.32
N PRO A 52 8.55 16.40 -1.33
CA PRO A 52 9.07 15.04 -1.32
C PRO A 52 7.93 14.02 -1.32
N ALA A 53 8.12 12.89 -2.00
CA ALA A 53 7.13 11.80 -2.04
C ALA A 53 6.68 11.31 -0.64
N ASN A 54 7.54 11.49 0.37
CA ASN A 54 7.27 11.10 1.76
C ASN A 54 6.55 12.19 2.58
N PHE A 55 6.24 13.36 2.01
CA PHE A 55 5.68 14.48 2.75
C PHE A 55 4.33 14.17 3.41
N GLU A 56 3.44 13.48 2.69
CA GLU A 56 2.14 13.08 3.25
C GLU A 56 2.28 12.08 4.40
N GLN A 57 3.21 11.14 4.29
CA GLN A 57 3.51 10.18 5.36
C GLN A 57 4.08 10.89 6.58
N LYS A 58 4.98 11.87 6.36
CA LYS A 58 5.52 12.70 7.43
C LYS A 58 4.43 13.54 8.10
N ARG A 59 3.52 14.14 7.32
CA ARG A 59 2.39 14.91 7.85
C ARG A 59 1.47 14.04 8.69
N LYS A 60 1.06 12.87 8.17
CA LYS A 60 0.24 11.90 8.91
C LYS A 60 0.91 11.44 10.20
N ARG A 61 2.23 11.25 10.18
CA ARG A 61 2.99 10.90 11.38
C ARG A 61 2.95 12.03 12.42
N VAL A 62 3.18 13.28 12.00
CA VAL A 62 3.14 14.44 12.90
C VAL A 62 1.73 14.63 13.46
N GLU A 63 0.70 14.53 12.63
CA GLU A 63 -0.71 14.59 13.04
C GLU A 63 -1.04 13.52 14.08
N TRP A 64 -0.59 12.28 13.85
CA TRP A 64 -0.74 11.20 14.82
C TRP A 64 0.01 11.48 16.13
N GLU A 65 1.24 12.01 16.08
CA GLU A 65 2.02 12.40 17.27
C GLU A 65 1.29 13.50 18.06
N GLU A 66 0.75 14.51 17.38
CA GLU A 66 -0.03 15.59 18.01
C GLU A 66 -1.32 15.08 18.66
N GLU A 67 -2.04 14.14 18.02
CA GLU A 67 -3.22 13.50 18.60
C GLU A 67 -2.87 12.68 19.84
N GLN A 68 -1.76 11.94 19.83
CA GLN A 68 -1.30 11.21 21.01
C GLN A 68 -0.94 12.16 22.16
N ASP A 69 -0.29 13.29 21.87
CA ASP A 69 0.06 14.30 22.88
C ASP A 69 -1.18 15.00 23.45
N LYS A 70 -2.20 15.26 22.62
CA LYS A 70 -3.50 15.79 23.09
C LYS A 70 -4.17 14.81 24.04
N LYS A 71 -4.30 13.54 23.64
CA LYS A 71 -4.88 12.49 24.49
C LYS A 71 -4.09 12.32 25.80
N ARG A 72 -2.75 12.45 25.76
CA ARG A 72 -1.92 12.43 26.97
C ARG A 72 -2.24 13.59 27.91
N LYS A 73 -2.31 14.83 27.39
CA LYS A 73 -2.67 16.01 28.18
C LYS A 73 -4.08 15.92 28.77
N GLU A 74 -5.03 15.38 28.01
CA GLU A 74 -6.40 15.13 28.48
C GLU A 74 -6.42 14.12 29.62
N ALA A 75 -5.71 12.99 29.47
CA ALA A 75 -5.56 11.99 30.54
C ALA A 75 -4.88 12.56 31.79
N GLU A 76 -3.80 13.34 31.62
CA GLU A 76 -3.12 14.04 32.72
C GLU A 76 -4.05 15.03 33.43
N SER A 77 -4.88 15.77 32.69
CA SER A 77 -5.85 16.71 33.27
C SER A 77 -6.98 16.01 34.03
N ALA A 78 -7.34 14.80 33.61
CA ALA A 78 -8.29 13.93 34.30
C ALA A 78 -7.66 13.19 35.50
N GLY A 79 -6.33 13.25 35.67
CA GLY A 79 -5.60 12.52 36.71
C GLY A 79 -5.42 11.03 36.42
N GLU A 80 -5.62 10.59 35.17
CA GLU A 80 -5.49 9.21 34.73
C GLU A 80 -4.12 8.95 34.09
N GLU A 81 -3.62 7.71 34.20
CA GLU A 81 -2.38 7.31 33.52
C GLU A 81 -2.69 6.98 32.05
N PHE A 82 -2.10 7.76 31.13
CA PHE A 82 -2.33 7.65 29.68
C PHE A 82 -2.16 6.23 29.14
N ASP A 83 -1.17 5.48 29.62
CA ASP A 83 -0.92 4.12 29.15
C ASP A 83 -2.07 3.17 29.50
N ARG A 84 -2.70 3.34 30.68
CA ARG A 84 -3.86 2.54 31.07
C ARG A 84 -5.08 2.87 30.21
N VAL A 85 -5.35 4.16 29.97
CA VAL A 85 -6.45 4.62 29.10
C VAL A 85 -6.27 4.10 27.67
N LYS A 86 -5.04 4.17 27.17
CA LYS A 86 -4.68 3.65 25.84
C LYS A 86 -4.90 2.13 25.73
N LEU A 87 -4.49 1.36 26.75
CA LEU A 87 -4.72 -0.08 26.79
C LEU A 87 -6.20 -0.45 26.84
N LEU A 88 -7.06 0.38 27.46
CA LEU A 88 -8.51 0.20 27.46
C LEU A 88 -9.14 0.44 26.08
N GLU A 89 -8.58 1.35 25.27
CA GLU A 89 -9.05 1.66 23.92
C GLU A 89 -8.69 0.53 22.92
N VAL A 90 -7.62 -0.23 23.16
CA VAL A 90 -7.19 -1.31 22.25
C VAL A 90 -8.14 -2.51 22.33
N GLY A 91 -8.84 -2.77 21.23
CA GLY A 91 -9.73 -3.93 21.10
C GLY A 91 -8.99 -5.27 21.02
N ALA A 92 -9.67 -6.36 21.41
CA ALA A 92 -9.11 -7.71 21.40
C ALA A 92 -8.60 -8.15 20.01
N ASP A 93 -9.34 -7.81 18.94
CA ASP A 93 -8.96 -8.13 17.56
C ASP A 93 -7.69 -7.38 17.12
N GLU A 94 -7.50 -6.15 17.57
CA GLU A 94 -6.32 -5.34 17.26
C GLU A 94 -5.09 -5.86 18.01
N ALA A 95 -5.27 -6.22 19.28
CA ALA A 95 -4.25 -6.88 20.07
C ALA A 95 -3.81 -8.22 19.44
N GLU A 96 -4.76 -9.04 18.96
CA GLU A 96 -4.43 -10.32 18.32
C GLU A 96 -3.64 -10.11 17.03
N LYS A 97 -4.06 -9.16 16.18
CA LYS A 97 -3.32 -8.80 14.96
C LYS A 97 -1.91 -8.29 15.27
N TRP A 98 -1.75 -7.50 16.32
CA TRP A 98 -0.45 -7.00 16.77
C TRP A 98 0.46 -8.14 17.25
N GLU A 99 -0.07 -9.07 18.02
CA GLU A 99 0.66 -10.26 18.48
C GLU A 99 1.04 -11.19 17.33
N ARG A 100 0.15 -11.39 16.34
CA ARG A 100 0.47 -12.15 15.12
C ARG A 100 1.62 -11.51 14.32
N LYS A 101 1.68 -10.17 14.27
CA LYS A 101 2.80 -9.44 13.62
C LYS A 101 4.12 -9.60 14.39
N LYS A 102 4.10 -9.67 15.72
CA LYS A 102 5.30 -9.90 16.55
C LYS A 102 5.84 -11.34 16.47
N LYS A 103 4.96 -12.34 16.32
CA LYS A 103 5.27 -13.78 16.46
C LYS A 103 6.14 -14.43 15.37
N LYS A 104 6.90 -13.66 14.57
CA LYS A 104 7.77 -14.23 13.51
C LYS A 104 9.20 -13.69 13.54
N LYS A 105 9.81 -13.56 14.71
CA LYS A 105 11.26 -13.41 14.81
C LYS A 105 11.84 -14.75 15.25
N ASN A 106 12.46 -15.48 14.32
CA ASN A 106 13.38 -16.56 14.66
C ASN A 106 14.79 -15.95 14.57
N PRO A 107 15.28 -15.26 15.63
CA PRO A 107 16.59 -14.63 15.60
C PRO A 107 17.67 -15.71 15.45
N ASP A 108 18.68 -15.45 14.62
CA ASP A 108 19.84 -16.33 14.55
C ASP A 108 20.61 -16.25 15.86
N GLN A 109 20.60 -17.34 16.63
CA GLN A 109 21.29 -17.44 17.91
C GLN A 109 22.79 -17.69 17.74
N GLY A 110 23.29 -17.74 16.49
CA GLY A 110 24.66 -18.09 16.17
C GLY A 110 24.86 -19.61 16.04
N PHE A 111 26.09 -19.98 15.70
CA PHE A 111 26.51 -21.38 15.57
C PHE A 111 26.68 -22.00 16.96
N SER A 112 25.93 -23.07 17.23
CA SER A 112 26.06 -23.87 18.46
C SER A 112 26.70 -25.23 18.15
N ASP A 113 26.05 -26.02 17.29
CA ASP A 113 26.50 -27.35 16.85
C ASP A 113 26.20 -27.54 15.37
N TYR A 114 26.94 -28.44 14.73
CA TYR A 114 26.69 -28.83 13.33
C TYR A 114 25.30 -29.45 13.16
N GLU A 115 24.81 -30.26 14.10
CA GLU A 115 23.46 -30.84 14.05
C GLU A 115 22.37 -29.77 14.14
N ALA A 116 22.55 -28.78 15.03
CA ALA A 116 21.60 -27.68 15.16
C ALA A 116 21.59 -26.79 13.91
N ALA A 117 22.76 -26.55 13.31
CA ALA A 117 22.89 -25.77 12.09
C ALA A 117 22.23 -26.48 10.89
N THR A 118 22.49 -27.79 10.71
CA THR A 118 21.88 -28.58 9.63
C THR A 118 20.37 -28.70 9.81
N PHE A 119 19.90 -28.89 11.05
CA PHE A 119 18.46 -28.90 11.35
C PHE A 119 17.77 -27.58 11.01
N ARG A 120 18.39 -26.43 11.36
CA ARG A 120 17.86 -25.10 11.00
C ARG A 120 17.81 -24.92 9.48
N GLN A 121 18.86 -25.31 8.76
CA GLN A 121 18.88 -25.27 7.29
C GLN A 121 17.79 -26.15 6.70
N TYR A 122 17.65 -27.39 7.17
CA TYR A 122 16.61 -28.32 6.74
C TYR A 122 15.20 -27.75 7.00
N GLN A 123 14.95 -27.20 8.18
CA GLN A 123 13.68 -26.53 8.49
C GLN A 123 13.39 -25.33 7.58
N ARG A 124 14.42 -24.59 7.17
CA ARG A 124 14.24 -23.47 6.23
C ARG A 124 13.88 -23.99 4.84
N LEU A 125 14.65 -24.94 4.32
CA LEU A 125 14.44 -25.53 2.99
C LEU A 125 13.06 -26.20 2.89
N THR A 126 12.66 -26.99 3.90
CA THR A 126 11.34 -27.64 3.93
C THR A 126 10.17 -26.65 3.99
N LYS A 127 10.35 -25.48 4.61
CA LYS A 127 9.32 -24.42 4.60
C LYS A 127 9.22 -23.70 3.26
N GLU A 128 10.31 -23.63 2.51
CA GLU A 128 10.39 -22.98 1.21
C GLU A 128 9.88 -23.88 0.08
N MET A 129 10.05 -25.20 0.22
CA MET A 129 9.53 -26.20 -0.69
C MET A 129 8.01 -26.04 -0.90
N LYS A 130 7.59 -25.93 -2.15
CA LYS A 130 6.18 -25.83 -2.57
C LYS A 130 5.79 -27.08 -3.35
N PRO A 131 5.10 -28.04 -2.72
CA PRO A 131 4.66 -29.26 -3.40
C PRO A 131 3.61 -28.97 -4.49
N ASP A 132 3.74 -29.63 -5.64
CA ASP A 132 2.70 -29.64 -6.66
C ASP A 132 1.64 -30.70 -6.33
N MET A 133 0.51 -30.23 -5.78
CA MET A 133 -0.59 -31.08 -5.35
C MET A 133 -1.30 -31.81 -6.51
N ASN A 134 -1.22 -31.30 -7.74
CA ASN A 134 -1.85 -31.94 -8.89
C ASN A 134 -1.05 -33.17 -9.32
N ASN A 135 0.27 -33.00 -9.44
CA ASN A 135 1.17 -34.10 -9.73
C ASN A 135 1.12 -35.17 -8.62
N TYR A 136 1.08 -34.76 -7.36
CA TYR A 136 0.91 -35.67 -6.22
C TYR A 136 -0.34 -36.54 -6.34
N LYS A 137 -1.50 -35.96 -6.69
CA LYS A 137 -2.75 -36.71 -6.88
C LYS A 137 -2.66 -37.71 -8.03
N GLN A 138 -2.07 -37.30 -9.16
CA GLN A 138 -1.87 -38.19 -10.32
C GLN A 138 -0.95 -39.36 -9.99
N GLN A 139 0.12 -39.13 -9.23
CA GLN A 139 1.01 -40.20 -8.78
C GLN A 139 0.31 -41.13 -7.80
N ARG A 140 -0.49 -40.59 -6.88
CA ARG A 140 -1.30 -41.37 -5.94
C ARG A 140 -2.31 -42.28 -6.66
N GLU A 141 -2.97 -41.79 -7.70
CA GLU A 141 -3.90 -42.60 -8.50
C GLU A 141 -3.18 -43.71 -9.28
N LYS A 142 -1.97 -43.44 -9.80
CA LYS A 142 -1.18 -44.43 -10.53
C LYS A 142 -0.62 -45.54 -9.64
N ALA A 143 -0.15 -45.19 -8.45
CA ALA A 143 0.45 -46.13 -7.50
C ALA A 143 -0.59 -46.82 -6.59
N GLY A 144 -1.80 -46.28 -6.47
CA GLY A 144 -2.90 -46.92 -5.72
C GLY A 144 -2.53 -47.20 -4.26
N GLU A 145 -2.64 -48.46 -3.84
CA GLU A 145 -2.31 -48.90 -2.48
C GLU A 145 -0.80 -48.91 -2.20
N GLU A 146 0.04 -49.12 -3.23
CA GLU A 146 1.51 -49.11 -3.11
C GLU A 146 2.08 -47.71 -2.88
N PHE A 147 1.25 -46.65 -3.04
CA PHE A 147 1.65 -45.28 -2.78
C PHE A 147 2.05 -45.05 -1.31
N TYR A 148 1.41 -45.74 -0.37
CA TYR A 148 1.76 -45.71 1.05
C TYR A 148 2.70 -46.87 1.38
N ALA A 149 3.89 -46.81 0.81
CA ALA A 149 4.91 -47.84 0.97
C ALA A 149 5.29 -48.07 2.44
N THR A 150 5.33 -49.34 2.84
CA THR A 150 5.90 -49.83 4.10
C THR A 150 7.29 -50.43 3.83
N ARG A 151 7.98 -50.93 4.86
CA ARG A 151 9.33 -51.50 4.72
C ARG A 151 9.39 -52.65 3.68
N ASP A 152 8.29 -53.39 3.53
CA ASP A 152 8.25 -54.62 2.73
C ASP A 152 7.63 -54.43 1.33
N THR A 153 7.32 -53.19 0.92
CA THR A 153 6.82 -52.88 -0.43
C THR A 153 7.92 -53.07 -1.48
N LEU A 154 7.61 -53.79 -2.55
CA LEU A 154 8.53 -54.08 -3.64
C LEU A 154 8.41 -53.01 -4.75
N GLY A 155 9.51 -52.72 -5.46
CA GLY A 155 9.46 -51.90 -6.68
C GLY A 155 9.79 -50.41 -6.54
N LEU A 156 10.07 -49.89 -5.33
CA LEU A 156 10.40 -48.46 -5.15
C LEU A 156 11.59 -47.99 -6.00
N ASN A 157 12.57 -48.86 -6.24
CA ASN A 157 13.79 -48.54 -6.99
C ASN A 157 13.60 -48.51 -8.52
N GLN A 158 12.40 -48.84 -9.03
CA GLN A 158 12.13 -48.85 -10.47
C GLN A 158 11.62 -47.49 -10.99
N TRP A 159 11.28 -46.58 -10.09
CA TRP A 159 10.79 -45.25 -10.44
C TRP A 159 11.91 -44.38 -11.04
N LYS A 160 11.61 -43.72 -12.15
CA LYS A 160 12.50 -42.73 -12.78
C LYS A 160 11.80 -41.40 -12.84
N ASP A 161 12.43 -40.38 -12.26
CA ASP A 161 11.92 -39.01 -12.30
C ASP A 161 12.10 -38.39 -13.69
N LYS A 162 11.22 -37.45 -14.00
CA LYS A 162 11.34 -36.64 -15.23
C LYS A 162 12.55 -35.70 -15.11
N PRO A 163 13.23 -35.39 -16.23
CA PRO A 163 14.39 -34.50 -16.22
C PRO A 163 14.06 -33.11 -15.62
N GLU A 164 12.86 -32.58 -15.88
CA GLU A 164 12.40 -31.29 -15.34
C GLU A 164 12.45 -31.20 -13.81
N TYR A 165 12.22 -32.31 -13.09
CA TYR A 165 12.28 -32.32 -11.63
C TYR A 165 13.72 -32.39 -11.13
N VAL A 166 14.61 -33.04 -11.89
CA VAL A 166 16.04 -33.06 -11.60
C VAL A 166 16.63 -31.66 -11.81
N ASP A 167 16.25 -30.97 -12.87
CA ASP A 167 16.67 -29.59 -13.14
C ASP A 167 16.25 -28.65 -12.00
N ARG A 168 15.00 -28.75 -11.52
CA ARG A 168 14.52 -27.97 -10.36
C ARG A 168 15.33 -28.28 -9.09
N MET A 169 15.69 -29.55 -8.87
CA MET A 169 16.52 -29.93 -7.72
C MET A 169 17.92 -29.32 -7.83
N VAL A 170 18.51 -29.30 -9.02
CA VAL A 170 19.81 -28.66 -9.28
C VAL A 170 19.72 -27.15 -9.02
N ASP A 171 18.70 -26.49 -9.57
CA ASP A 171 18.45 -25.06 -9.32
C ASP A 171 18.32 -24.73 -7.82
N ASP A 172 17.73 -25.62 -7.03
CA ASP A 172 17.59 -25.45 -5.58
C ASP A 172 18.90 -25.70 -4.81
N LEU A 173 19.81 -26.51 -5.36
CA LEU A 173 21.14 -26.75 -4.77
C LEU A 173 22.15 -25.64 -5.10
N GLU A 174 21.98 -24.96 -6.23
CA GLU A 174 22.84 -23.86 -6.67
C GLU A 174 22.49 -22.50 -6.04
N LYS A 175 21.34 -22.40 -5.37
CA LYS A 175 20.91 -21.20 -4.60
C LYS A 175 21.64 -21.04 -3.27
#